data_AF-A0A3B8MJD4-F1
#
_entry.id   AF-A0A3B8MJD4-F1
#
_cell.length_a   1.000
_cell.length_b   1.000
_cell.length_c   1.000
_cell.angle_alpha   90.00
_cell.angle_beta   90.00
_cell.angle_gamma   90.00
#
_symmetry.space_group_name_H-M   'P 1'
#
loop_
_entity.id
_entity.type
_entity.pdbx_description
1 polymer ?
#
loop_
_entity_poly.entity_id
_entity_poly.type
_entity_poly.pdbx_seq_one_letter_code
_entity_poly.pdbx_strand_id
1 'polypeptide(L)'
;MGGFDYSGYYVDDRPLLDIVPDSAYLQLVDTGFEYGFASDRERSWRGIITDDGWKYAVFAGVPWFLYNLNEDPFETAKLGPDRRFNSEWIRLQDRLAQWITDTGDAFELSNFW
;
A
#
# COMPACT_ATOMS: atom_id res chain seq x y z
N MET A 1 15.43 -2.66 -3.79
CA MET A 1 14.14 -3.34 -3.56
C MET A 1 14.05 -4.55 -4.48
N GLY A 2 13.61 -5.70 -3.95
CA GLY A 2 13.32 -6.88 -4.76
C GLY A 2 11.89 -6.83 -5.29
N GLY A 3 11.67 -7.32 -6.51
CA GLY A 3 10.33 -7.53 -7.07
C GLY A 3 9.90 -8.98 -6.94
N PHE A 4 8.60 -9.23 -7.09
CA PHE A 4 8.05 -10.58 -7.23
C PHE A 4 7.47 -10.74 -8.64
N ASP A 5 7.77 -11.86 -9.30
CA ASP A 5 7.27 -12.14 -10.64
C ASP A 5 5.92 -12.87 -10.58
N TYR A 6 4.84 -12.14 -10.89
CA TYR A 6 3.48 -12.68 -10.97
C TYR A 6 3.12 -13.25 -12.36
N SER A 7 4.04 -13.27 -13.32
CA SER A 7 3.73 -13.69 -14.70
C SER A 7 3.24 -15.14 -14.82
N GLY A 8 3.63 -16.04 -13.91
CA GLY A 8 3.12 -17.43 -13.85
C GLY A 8 1.61 -17.54 -13.66
N TYR A 9 0.94 -16.48 -13.20
CA TYR A 9 -0.53 -16.42 -13.10
C TYR A 9 -1.23 -16.08 -14.41
N TYR A 10 -0.49 -15.61 -15.41
CA TYR A 10 -1.03 -15.11 -16.68
C TYR A 10 -0.43 -15.79 -17.92
N VAL A 11 0.68 -16.51 -17.77
CA VAL A 11 1.39 -17.16 -18.87
C VAL A 11 1.59 -18.64 -18.53
N ASP A 12 0.89 -19.51 -19.27
CA ASP A 12 0.80 -20.95 -19.00
C ASP A 12 2.15 -21.70 -18.99
N ASP A 13 3.17 -21.16 -19.69
CA ASP A 13 4.50 -21.79 -19.79
C ASP A 13 5.47 -21.34 -18.68
N ARG A 14 5.02 -20.49 -17.75
CA ARG A 14 5.80 -20.04 -16.60
C ARG A 14 5.40 -20.77 -15.32
N PRO A 15 6.36 -21.16 -14.47
CA PRO A 15 6.05 -21.85 -13.23
C PRO A 15 5.32 -20.91 -12.25
N LEU A 16 4.33 -21.46 -11.56
CA LEU A 16 3.85 -20.85 -10.32
C LEU A 16 4.93 -20.99 -9.25
N LEU A 17 5.11 -19.94 -8.45
CA LEU A 17 6.06 -19.95 -7.34
C LEU A 17 5.36 -20.44 -6.08
N ASP A 18 6.03 -21.32 -5.33
CA ASP A 18 5.46 -21.95 -4.13
C ASP A 18 5.18 -20.96 -2.98
N ILE A 19 5.93 -19.86 -2.93
CA ILE A 19 5.82 -18.84 -1.87
C ILE A 19 5.56 -17.49 -2.55
N VAL A 20 4.35 -16.99 -2.35
CA VAL A 20 3.86 -15.72 -2.88
C VAL A 20 3.77 -14.73 -1.73
N PRO A 21 4.22 -13.47 -1.89
CA PRO A 21 4.05 -12.45 -0.87
C PRO A 21 2.58 -12.23 -0.54
N ASP A 22 2.30 -12.04 0.75
CA ASP A 22 0.98 -11.66 1.27
C ASP A 22 0.54 -10.24 0.85
N SER A 23 1.48 -9.44 0.34
CA SER A 23 1.25 -8.03 0.04
C SER A 23 2.29 -7.47 -0.94
N ALA A 24 1.92 -6.38 -1.59
CA ALA A 24 2.79 -5.56 -2.41
C ALA A 24 2.90 -4.14 -1.84
N TYR A 25 4.12 -3.61 -1.81
CA TYR A 25 4.41 -2.26 -1.34
C TYR A 25 4.23 -1.23 -2.46
N LEU A 26 3.50 -0.15 -2.16
CA LEU A 26 3.19 0.93 -3.09
C LEU A 26 3.84 2.24 -2.61
N GLN A 27 4.41 2.99 -3.55
CA GLN A 27 5.11 4.24 -3.24
C GLN A 27 4.84 5.32 -4.28
N LEU A 28 4.58 6.53 -3.81
CA LEU A 28 4.87 7.77 -4.53
C LEU A 28 6.01 8.46 -3.78
N VAL A 29 7.23 8.40 -4.34
CA VAL A 29 8.47 8.83 -3.65
C VAL A 29 8.70 10.33 -3.78
N ASP A 30 8.70 10.84 -5.01
CA ASP A 30 8.82 12.26 -5.34
C ASP A 30 7.56 12.71 -6.06
N THR A 31 6.98 13.79 -5.60
CA THR A 31 5.79 14.37 -6.23
C THR A 31 6.15 15.35 -7.33
N GLY A 32 7.45 15.57 -7.62
CA GLY A 32 7.93 16.40 -8.72
C GLY A 32 7.90 17.90 -8.43
N PHE A 33 7.64 18.29 -7.17
CA PHE A 33 7.59 19.70 -6.76
C PHE A 33 8.96 20.37 -6.81
N GLU A 34 10.01 19.70 -6.32
CA GLU A 34 11.37 20.25 -6.28
C GLU A 34 11.93 20.54 -7.68
N TYR A 35 11.52 19.74 -8.68
CA TYR A 35 12.00 19.82 -10.06
C TYR A 35 10.98 20.43 -11.04
N GLY A 36 9.82 20.89 -10.55
CA GLY A 36 8.80 21.56 -11.38
C GLY A 36 8.08 20.68 -12.40
N PHE A 37 8.17 19.34 -12.26
CA PHE A 37 7.54 18.38 -13.19
C PHE A 37 6.09 18.05 -12.84
N ALA A 38 5.62 18.42 -11.64
CA ALA A 38 4.21 18.31 -11.29
C ALA A 38 3.72 19.60 -10.64
N SER A 39 2.84 20.31 -11.34
CA SER A 39 2.19 21.53 -10.84
C SER A 39 0.89 21.24 -10.08
N ASP A 40 0.43 19.98 -10.07
CA ASP A 40 -0.94 19.60 -9.69
C ASP A 40 -1.08 18.37 -8.76
N ARG A 41 -0.01 17.71 -8.29
CA ARG A 41 -0.09 16.54 -7.38
C ARG A 41 0.96 16.56 -6.26
N GLU A 42 0.55 16.60 -5.00
CA GLU A 42 0.35 15.50 -4.03
C GLU A 42 1.54 15.41 -3.05
N ARG A 43 1.28 14.89 -1.85
CA ARG A 43 2.31 14.58 -0.85
C ARG A 43 2.82 13.16 -1.12
N SER A 44 4.07 12.87 -0.79
CA SER A 44 4.56 11.49 -0.84
C SER A 44 3.67 10.60 0.03
N TRP A 45 3.41 9.39 -0.45
CA TRP A 45 2.58 8.43 0.24
C TRP A 45 3.13 7.03 0.11
N ARG A 46 2.73 6.19 1.05
CA ARG A 46 3.03 4.76 1.10
C ARG A 46 1.76 3.97 1.29
N GLY A 47 1.73 2.80 0.70
CA GLY A 47 0.60 1.90 0.86
C GLY A 47 0.95 0.46 0.63
N ILE A 48 -0.03 -0.39 0.86
CA ILE A 48 0.01 -1.81 0.56
C ILE A 48 -1.29 -2.22 -0.12
N ILE A 49 -1.17 -3.22 -0.99
CA ILE A 49 -2.29 -4.09 -1.38
C ILE A 49 -1.95 -5.49 -0.88
N THR A 50 -2.91 -6.14 -0.25
CA THR A 50 -2.76 -7.50 0.30
C THR A 50 -3.45 -8.54 -0.58
N ASP A 51 -3.00 -9.80 -0.47
CA ASP A 51 -3.58 -10.94 -1.17
C ASP A 51 -5.00 -11.30 -0.70
N ASP A 52 -5.34 -10.93 0.54
CA ASP A 52 -6.68 -11.02 1.13
C ASP A 52 -7.62 -9.86 0.74
N GLY A 53 -7.20 -8.99 -0.18
CA GLY A 53 -8.07 -8.02 -0.85
C GLY A 53 -8.26 -6.71 -0.10
N TRP A 54 -7.25 -6.24 0.63
CA TRP A 54 -7.26 -4.90 1.23
C TRP A 54 -6.30 -3.97 0.52
N LYS A 55 -6.68 -2.69 0.46
CA LYS A 55 -5.78 -1.60 0.09
C LYS A 55 -5.73 -0.57 1.18
N TYR A 56 -4.52 -0.21 1.56
CA TYR A 56 -4.27 0.76 2.61
C TYR A 56 -3.17 1.74 2.18
N ALA A 57 -3.37 3.03 2.43
CA ALA A 57 -2.37 4.05 2.13
C ALA A 57 -2.41 5.22 3.11
N VAL A 58 -1.25 5.86 3.28
CA VAL A 58 -1.04 6.99 4.18
C VAL A 58 -0.14 8.04 3.55
N PHE A 59 -0.37 9.30 3.94
CA PHE A 59 0.64 10.34 3.82
C PHE A 59 1.56 10.30 5.03
N ALA A 60 2.72 10.96 4.94
CA ALA A 60 3.63 11.09 6.08
C ALA A 60 2.88 11.68 7.29
N GLY A 61 2.88 10.94 8.41
CA GLY A 61 2.19 11.31 9.65
C GLY A 61 0.64 11.34 9.61
N VAL A 62 -0.02 11.09 8.47
CA VAL A 62 -1.47 11.27 8.32
C VAL A 62 -2.14 10.06 7.62
N PRO A 63 -3.15 9.42 8.25
CA PRO A 63 -3.94 8.38 7.61
C PRO A 63 -4.64 8.90 6.35
N TRP A 64 -4.66 8.12 5.27
CA TRP A 64 -5.28 8.56 4.02
C TRP A 64 -6.47 7.71 3.63
N PHE A 65 -6.31 6.48 3.17
CA PHE A 65 -7.44 5.65 2.73
C PHE A 65 -7.28 4.18 3.12
N LEU A 66 -8.43 3.52 3.25
CA LEU A 66 -8.59 2.09 3.47
C LEU A 66 -9.75 1.62 2.59
N TYR A 67 -9.55 0.54 1.84
CA TYR A 67 -10.55 -0.07 0.97
C TYR A 67 -10.56 -1.59 1.14
N ASN A 68 -11.77 -2.15 1.13
CA ASN A 68 -11.99 -3.59 1.01
C ASN A 68 -12.29 -3.92 -0.46
N LEU A 69 -11.30 -4.44 -1.19
CA LEU A 69 -11.38 -4.72 -2.62
C LEU A 69 -12.29 -5.92 -2.93
N ASN A 70 -12.60 -6.76 -1.94
CA ASN A 70 -13.55 -7.86 -2.11
C ASN A 70 -15.00 -7.36 -2.24
N GLU A 71 -15.33 -6.25 -1.58
CA GLU A 71 -16.67 -5.65 -1.58
C GLU A 71 -16.76 -4.42 -2.50
N ASP A 72 -15.64 -3.70 -2.68
CA ASP A 72 -15.53 -2.47 -3.46
C ASP A 72 -14.28 -2.53 -4.37
N PRO A 73 -14.30 -3.35 -5.44
CA PRO A 73 -13.15 -3.55 -6.33
C PRO A 73 -12.75 -2.30 -7.11
N PHE A 74 -13.62 -1.28 -7.15
CA PHE A 74 -13.39 -0.01 -7.82
C PHE A 74 -13.05 1.14 -6.87
N GLU A 75 -12.85 0.85 -5.57
CA GLU A 75 -12.37 1.81 -4.57
C GLU A 75 -13.26 3.07 -4.44
N THR A 76 -14.57 2.88 -4.60
CA THR A 76 -15.57 3.95 -4.57
C THR A 76 -15.96 4.37 -3.15
N ALA A 77 -15.78 3.50 -2.15
CA ALA A 77 -16.17 3.70 -0.76
C ALA A 77 -14.95 3.68 0.17
N LYS A 78 -14.43 4.87 0.50
CA LYS A 78 -13.39 5.02 1.52
C LYS A 78 -13.91 4.56 2.90
N LEU A 79 -13.21 3.61 3.51
CA LEU A 79 -13.51 3.13 4.86
C LEU A 79 -12.71 3.84 5.97
N GLY A 80 -11.60 4.51 5.66
CA GLY A 80 -10.81 5.23 6.67
C GLY A 80 -11.40 6.59 7.06
N PRO A 81 -11.47 6.99 8.35
CA PRO A 81 -11.16 6.26 9.57
C PRO A 81 -12.42 5.81 10.34
N ASP A 82 -13.19 4.91 9.74
CA ASP A 82 -14.34 4.32 10.41
C ASP A 82 -13.89 3.27 11.44
N ARG A 83 -14.26 3.48 12.71
CA ARG A 83 -13.87 2.62 13.83
C ARG A 83 -14.32 1.16 13.69
N ARG A 84 -15.32 0.87 12.85
CA ARG A 84 -15.74 -0.50 12.54
C ARG A 84 -14.61 -1.34 11.91
N PHE A 85 -13.65 -0.70 11.26
CA PHE A 85 -12.52 -1.34 10.59
C PHE A 85 -11.19 -1.14 11.33
N ASN A 86 -11.22 -0.78 12.62
CA ASN A 86 -10.01 -0.47 13.38
C ASN A 86 -9.03 -1.65 13.48
N SER A 87 -9.54 -2.89 13.56
CA SER A 87 -8.67 -4.09 13.56
C SER A 87 -7.89 -4.23 12.26
N GLU A 88 -8.57 -4.05 11.12
CA GLU A 88 -7.94 -4.11 9.80
C GLU A 88 -6.98 -2.95 9.60
N TRP A 89 -7.36 -1.75 10.06
CA TRP A 89 -6.47 -0.60 10.03
C TRP A 89 -5.15 -0.88 10.77
N ILE A 90 -5.21 -1.37 12.02
CA ILE A 90 -4.00 -1.67 12.81
C ILE A 90 -3.15 -2.74 12.11
N ARG A 91 -3.78 -3.83 11.66
CA ARG A 91 -3.09 -4.91 10.93
C ARG A 91 -2.34 -4.40 9.71
N LEU A 92 -2.99 -3.56 8.91
CA LEU A 92 -2.42 -3.03 7.67
C LEU A 92 -1.38 -1.94 7.95
N GLN A 93 -1.54 -1.15 9.01
CA GLN A 93 -0.53 -0.22 9.50
C GLN A 93 0.75 -0.94 9.91
N ASP A 94 0.64 -2.01 10.70
CA ASP A 94 1.78 -2.81 11.14
C ASP A 94 2.48 -3.47 9.95
N ARG A 95 1.70 -3.99 8.99
CA ARG A 95 2.28 -4.59 7.77
C ARG A 95 3.00 -3.55 6.91
N LEU A 96 2.45 -2.33 6.81
CA LEU A 96 3.09 -1.22 6.11
C LEU A 96 4.39 -0.79 6.82
N ALA A 97 4.41 -0.75 8.15
CA ALA A 97 5.60 -0.46 8.95
C ALA A 97 6.71 -1.49 8.71
N GLN A 98 6.34 -2.77 8.61
CA GLN A 98 7.28 -3.84 8.27
C GLN A 98 7.87 -3.62 6.87
N TRP A 99 7.06 -3.28 5.86
CA TRP A 99 7.57 -2.97 4.51
C TRP A 99 8.53 -1.78 4.48
N ILE A 100 8.22 -0.70 5.19
CA ILE A 100 9.09 0.46 5.34
C ILE A 100 10.46 0.02 5.92
N THR A 101 10.42 -0.82 6.95
CA THR A 101 11.64 -1.37 7.59
C THR A 101 12.43 -2.29 6.65
N ASP A 102 11.77 -3.28 6.03
CA ASP A 102 12.39 -4.29 5.18
C ASP A 102 13.06 -3.68 3.93
N THR A 103 12.50 -2.57 3.44
CA THR A 103 13.02 -1.86 2.27
C THR A 103 14.03 -0.78 2.61
N GLY A 104 14.22 -0.45 3.89
CA GLY A 104 15.07 0.65 4.33
C GLY A 104 14.54 2.03 3.92
N ASP A 105 13.22 2.16 3.75
CA ASP A 105 12.59 3.44 3.43
C ASP A 105 12.57 4.34 4.67
N ALA A 106 12.89 5.63 4.49
CA ALA A 106 12.91 6.64 5.56
C ALA A 106 11.54 7.33 5.76
N PHE A 107 10.48 6.83 5.14
CA PHE A 107 9.14 7.40 5.23
C PHE A 107 8.60 7.44 6.68
N GLU A 108 8.13 8.62 7.10
CA GLU A 108 7.58 8.82 8.45
C GLU A 108 6.15 8.29 8.56
N LEU A 109 6.02 7.13 9.20
CA LEU A 109 4.74 6.52 9.52
C LEU A 109 4.16 7.10 10.81
N SER A 110 2.86 7.42 10.83
CA SER A 110 2.20 7.94 12.03
C SER A 110 2.07 6.88 13.13
N ASN A 111 2.33 7.29 14.38
CA ASN A 111 2.13 6.46 15.58
C ASN A 111 0.77 6.69 16.26
N PHE A 112 -0.10 7.56 15.73
CA PHE A 112 -1.31 8.01 16.42
C PHE A 112 -2.61 7.33 15.96
N TRP A 113 -3.41 6.89 16.94
CA TRP A 113 -4.88 7.00 17.04
C TRP A 113 -5.30 7.32 18.46
#